data_AF-A0A6G2DYB5-F1
#
_entry.id   AF-A0A6G2DYB5-F1
#
_cell.length_a   1.000
_cell.length_b   1.000
_cell.length_c   1.000
_cell.angle_alpha   90.00
_cell.angle_beta   90.00
_cell.angle_gamma   90.00
#
_symmetry.space_group_name_H-M   'P 1'
#
loop_
_entity.id
_entity.type
_entity.pdbx_description
1 polymer ?
#
loop_
_entity_poly.entity_id
_entity_poly.type
_entity_poly.pdbx_seq_one_letter_code
_entity_poly.pdbx_strand_id
1 'polypeptide(L)' 'EVLDVDVTPDIGYCMSMRGIAREVAHAMSVHFRDPYDEEPIGPVLGPVAVDVQSDACSQFIALPVSGMNLGAPTPRFIT' A
#
# COMPACT_ATOMS: atom_id res chain seq x y z
N GLU A 1 0.10 -22.71 2.79
CA GLU A 1 1.56 -22.84 2.68
C GLU A 1 2.14 -21.43 2.61
N VAL A 2 3.35 -21.23 3.13
CA VAL A 2 4.03 -19.93 3.11
C VAL A 2 5.26 -20.10 2.24
N LEU A 3 5.38 -19.27 1.20
CA LEU A 3 6.56 -19.21 0.36
C LEU A 3 7.47 -18.09 0.88
N ASP A 4 8.71 -18.44 1.20
CA ASP A 4 9.77 -17.49 1.49
C ASP A 4 10.52 -17.15 0.19
N VAL A 5 10.76 -15.86 -0.05
CA VAL A 5 11.30 -15.37 -1.33
C VAL A 5 12.41 -14.37 -1.04
N ASP A 6 13.61 -14.67 -1.53
CA ASP A 6 14.74 -13.74 -1.51
C ASP A 6 14.54 -12.64 -2.55
N VAL A 7 14.32 -11.41 -2.09
CA VAL A 7 14.19 -10.23 -2.95
C VAL A 7 15.54 -9.53 -3.06
N THR A 8 16.13 -9.52 -4.26
CA THR A 8 17.37 -8.79 -4.54
C THR A 8 17.12 -7.28 -4.69
N PRO A 9 18.14 -6.42 -4.48
CA PRO A 9 17.96 -4.97 -4.48
C PRO A 9 17.38 -4.37 -5.77
N ASP A 10 17.56 -5.03 -6.91
CA ASP A 10 17.05 -4.61 -8.22
C ASP A 10 15.53 -4.82 -8.40
N ILE A 11 14.93 -5.72 -7.62
CA ILE A 11 13.49 -6.04 -7.66
C ILE A 11 12.79 -5.65 -6.36
N GLY A 12 13.19 -4.55 -5.73
CA GLY A 12 12.62 -4.10 -4.44
C GLY A 12 11.09 -3.92 -4.44
N TYR A 13 10.46 -3.72 -5.61
CA TYR A 13 9.01 -3.69 -5.75
C TYR A 13 8.33 -5.03 -5.37
N CYS A 14 9.06 -6.14 -5.42
CA CYS A 14 8.66 -7.47 -4.97
C CYS A 14 8.62 -7.64 -3.44
N MET A 15 8.98 -6.62 -2.65
CA MET A 15 8.75 -6.59 -1.19
C MET A 15 7.27 -6.43 -0.80
N SER A 16 6.34 -6.76 -1.70
CA SER A 16 4.91 -6.64 -1.51
C SER A 16 4.17 -7.71 -2.30
N MET A 17 2.99 -8.12 -1.83
CA MET A 17 2.12 -9.02 -2.58
C MET A 17 1.73 -8.45 -3.96
N ARG A 18 1.57 -7.12 -4.07
CA ARG A 18 1.27 -6.43 -5.32
C ARG A 18 2.41 -6.59 -6.34
N GLY A 19 3.66 -6.46 -5.91
CA GLY A 19 4.83 -6.63 -6.77
C GLY A 19 5.01 -8.07 -7.22
N ILE A 20 4.96 -9.03 -6.28
CA ILE A 20 5.06 -10.47 -6.59
C ILE A 20 3.94 -10.90 -7.55
N ALA A 21 2.69 -10.50 -7.30
CA ALA A 21 1.58 -10.86 -8.17
C ALA A 21 1.73 -10.29 -9.59
N ARG A 22 2.27 -9.08 -9.72
CA ARG A 22 2.56 -8.47 -11.03
C ARG A 22 3.64 -9.25 -11.79
N GLU A 23 4.72 -9.68 -11.12
CA GLU A 23 5.76 -10.51 -11.73
C GLU A 23 5.24 -11.88 -12.15
N VAL A 24 4.47 -12.55 -11.30
CA VAL A 24 3.87 -13.85 -11.64
C VAL A 24 2.94 -13.71 -12.84
N ALA A 25 2.14 -12.65 -12.88
CA ALA A 25 1.26 -12.40 -14.02
C ALA A 25 2.04 -12.19 -15.33
N HIS A 26 3.15 -11.45 -15.26
CA HIS A 26 4.04 -11.27 -16.41
C HIS A 26 4.66 -12.60 -16.87
N ALA A 27 5.26 -13.37 -15.95
CA ALA A 27 5.92 -14.64 -16.24
C ALA A 27 4.95 -15.70 -16.80
N MET A 28 3.71 -15.72 -16.30
CA MET A 28 2.67 -16.66 -16.73
C MET A 28 1.85 -16.14 -17.92
N SER A 29 2.11 -14.91 -18.41
CA SER A 29 1.34 -14.25 -19.47
C SER A 29 -0.17 -14.19 -19.18
N VAL A 30 -0.53 -13.87 -17.94
CA VAL A 30 -1.93 -13.71 -17.50
C VAL A 30 -2.23 -12.26 -17.09
N HIS A 31 -3.50 -11.91 -17.07
CA HIS A 31 -3.93 -10.58 -16.64
C HIS A 31 -3.69 -10.38 -15.13
N PHE A 32 -3.05 -9.26 -14.76
CA PHE A 32 -2.96 -8.78 -13.38
C PHE A 32 -4.07 -7.77 -13.09
N ARG A 33 -4.98 -8.09 -12.16
CA ARG A 33 -5.95 -7.11 -11.62
C ARG A 33 -5.34 -6.45 -10.40
N ASP A 34 -5.07 -5.16 -10.49
CA ASP A 34 -4.50 -4.40 -9.38
C ASP A 34 -5.59 -4.04 -8.35
N PRO A 35 -5.48 -4.47 -7.08
CA PRO A 35 -6.47 -4.10 -6.06
C PRO A 35 -6.46 -2.61 -5.72
N TYR A 36 -5.44 -1.86 -6.13
CA TYR A 36 -5.34 -0.41 -5.93
C TYR A 36 -5.73 0.42 -7.17
N ASP A 37 -6.38 -0.20 -8.16
CA ASP A 37 -6.92 0.50 -9.33
C ASP A 37 -8.25 1.24 -9.02
N GLU A 38 -8.77 1.07 -7.80
CA GLU A 38 -9.97 1.78 -7.33
C GLU A 38 -9.63 3.20 -6.87
N GLU A 39 -10.55 4.13 -7.11
CA GLU A 39 -10.36 5.53 -6.73
C GLU A 39 -10.32 5.69 -5.20
N PRO A 40 -9.33 6.41 -4.65
CA PRO A 40 -9.21 6.58 -3.21
C PRO A 40 -10.44 7.28 -2.61
N ILE A 41 -10.84 6.86 -1.42
CA ILE A 41 -11.85 7.58 -0.63
C ILE A 41 -11.30 8.99 -0.32
N GLY A 42 -12.04 10.00 -0.76
CA GLY A 42 -11.72 11.40 -0.48
C GLY A 42 -11.78 11.74 1.02
N PRO A 43 -11.04 12.76 1.46
CA PRO A 43 -11.07 13.20 2.86
C PRO A 43 -12.46 13.67 3.29
N VAL A 44 -12.85 13.33 4.52
CA VAL A 44 -14.10 13.78 5.14
C VAL A 44 -13.94 15.21 5.73
N LEU A 45 -12.73 15.59 6.11
CA LEU A 45 -12.37 16.90 6.66
C LEU A 45 -11.38 17.62 5.74
N GLY A 46 -11.28 18.95 5.87
CA GLY A 46 -10.30 19.75 5.12
C GLY A 46 -8.84 19.29 5.33
N PRO A 47 -7.91 19.73 4.47
CA PRO A 47 -6.51 19.30 4.51
C PRO A 47 -5.81 19.67 5.83
N VAL A 48 -4.82 18.87 6.21
CA VAL A 48 -3.89 19.18 7.32
C VAL A 48 -2.62 19.80 6.75
N ALA A 49 -2.13 20.88 7.38
CA ALA A 49 -0.87 21.50 6.99
C ALA A 49 0.30 20.55 7.27
N VAL A 50 1.17 20.38 6.27
CA VAL A 50 2.40 19.58 6.36
C VAL A 50 3.56 20.50 6.05
N ASP A 51 4.58 20.45 6.90
CA ASP A 51 5.83 21.19 6.73
C ASP A 51 6.99 20.19 6.57
N VAL A 52 7.53 20.08 5.36
CA VAL A 52 8.62 19.15 5.02
C VAL A 52 9.94 19.92 5.04
N GLN A 53 10.77 19.63 6.05
CA GLN A 53 12.00 20.39 6.34
C GLN A 53 13.27 19.76 5.75
N SER A 54 13.13 18.77 4.85
CA SER A 54 14.25 18.07 4.24
C SER A 54 13.98 17.78 2.78
N ASP A 55 14.92 18.20 1.91
CA ASP A 55 14.89 17.93 0.48
C ASP A 55 15.00 16.43 0.13
N ALA A 56 15.33 15.58 1.11
CA ALA A 56 15.34 14.13 0.95
C ALA A 56 13.92 13.53 0.85
N CYS A 57 12.88 14.28 1.20
CA CYS A 57 11.48 13.85 1.11
C CYS A 57 10.82 14.49 -0.11
N SER A 58 10.64 13.71 -1.18
CA SER A 58 9.99 14.18 -2.41
C SER A 58 8.46 14.19 -2.35
N GLN A 59 7.85 13.42 -1.45
CA GLN A 59 6.40 13.33 -1.30
C GLN A 59 6.00 12.94 0.12
N PHE A 60 5.06 13.69 0.70
CA PHE A 60 4.41 13.37 1.98
C PHE A 60 2.90 13.59 1.84
N ILE A 61 2.10 12.60 2.22
CA ILE A 61 0.63 12.65 2.14
C ILE A 61 0.08 12.52 3.55
N ALA A 62 -0.69 13.52 4.00
CA ALA A 62 -1.41 13.49 5.27
C ALA A 62 -2.93 13.50 5.02
N LEU A 63 -3.62 12.48 5.54
CA LEU A 63 -5.07 12.37 5.47
C LEU A 63 -5.65 12.40 6.89
N PRO A 64 -6.38 13.46 7.30
CA PRO A 64 -7.02 13.47 8.61
C PRO A 64 -8.17 12.46 8.66
N VAL A 65 -8.13 11.58 9.66
CA VAL A 65 -9.20 10.61 9.93
C VAL A 65 -9.69 10.80 11.37
N SER A 66 -11.00 10.97 11.55
CA SER A 66 -11.65 11.18 12.85
C SER A 66 -12.80 10.21 13.06
N GLY A 67 -13.22 10.01 14.31
CA GLY A 67 -14.39 9.17 14.63
C GLY A 67 -14.13 7.66 14.57
N MET A 68 -12.87 7.22 14.62
CA MET A 68 -12.52 5.80 14.66
C MET A 68 -12.84 5.18 16.02
N ASN A 69 -13.40 3.97 16.01
CA ASN A 69 -13.53 3.15 17.21
C ASN A 69 -12.23 2.38 17.47
N LEU A 70 -11.42 2.84 18.42
CA LEU A 70 -10.14 2.22 18.79
C LEU A 70 -10.28 0.84 19.46
N GLY A 71 -11.49 0.48 19.92
CA GLY A 71 -11.78 -0.83 20.51
C GLY A 71 -12.31 -1.86 19.52
N ALA A 72 -12.48 -1.51 18.24
CA ALA A 72 -12.94 -2.46 17.23
C ALA A 72 -11.89 -3.57 17.01
N PRO A 73 -12.27 -4.86 17.01
CA PRO A 73 -11.32 -5.94 16.76
C PRO A 73 -10.85 -5.94 15.31
N THR A 74 -9.60 -6.30 15.08
CA THR A 74 -9.09 -6.53 13.73
C THR A 74 -9.86 -7.69 13.07
N PRO A 75 -10.38 -7.52 11.84
CA PRO A 75 -11.02 -8.60 11.11
C PRO A 75 -10.11 -9.82 10.96
N ARG A 76 -10.67 -11.02 11.14
CA ARG A 76 -9.93 -12.29 11.16
C ARG A 76 -9.10 -12.61 9.92
N PHE A 77 -9.38 -11.99 8.77
CA PHE A 77 -8.61 -12.24 7.54
C PHE A 77 -7.31 -11.43 7.47
N ILE A 78 -7.13 -10.46 8.36
CA ILE A 78 -5.91 -9.63 8.47
C ILE A 78 -4.94 -10.22 9.50
N THR A 79 -5.47 -10.86 10.55
CA THR A 79 -4.72 -11.48 11.67
C THR A 79 -4.45 -12.96 11.42
#